data_AF-A0AAD8IZQ7-F1
#
_entry.id   AF-A0AAD8IZQ7-F1
#
_cell.length_a   1.000
_cell.length_b   1.000
_cell.length_c   1.000
_cell.angle_alpha   90.00
_cell.angle_beta   90.00
_cell.angle_gamma   90.00
#
_symmetry.space_group_name_H-M   'P 1'
#
loop_
_entity.id
_entity.type
_entity.pdbx_description
1 polymer ?
#
loop_
_entity_poly.entity_id
_entity_poly.type
_entity_poly.pdbx_seq_one_letter_code
_entity_poly.pdbx_strand_id
1 'polypeptide(L)'
;MKDMSIDVRHMMLLADLMTYKGDVLGMTRFGIQKMKDSVLMLASFEKTSDHLFNASVNGRVDKIEGVSESIIMGIPMQIGTGMLKVMQRVPPVELHCGSDPILS
;
A
#
# COMPACT_ATOMS: atom_id res chain seq x y z
N MET A 1 21.37 -13.16 -30.85
CA MET A 1 20.70 -13.39 -29.55
C MET A 1 19.64 -12.30 -29.43
N LYS A 2 18.38 -12.70 -29.28
CA LYS A 2 17.17 -11.90 -29.51
C LYS A 2 17.25 -10.51 -28.87
N ASP A 3 17.11 -9.48 -29.70
CA ASP A 3 17.03 -8.07 -29.29
C ASP A 3 15.81 -7.85 -28.41
N MET A 4 16.00 -7.95 -27.10
CA MET A 4 15.00 -7.54 -26.12
C MET A 4 15.12 -6.03 -25.94
N SER A 5 14.29 -5.27 -26.64
CA SER A 5 14.25 -3.81 -26.53
C SER A 5 13.59 -3.40 -25.20
N ILE A 6 14.40 -3.13 -24.18
CA ILE A 6 13.94 -2.58 -22.90
C ILE A 6 14.09 -1.06 -22.97
N ASP A 7 12.99 -0.35 -22.74
CA ASP A 7 13.04 1.11 -22.59
C ASP A 7 13.87 1.49 -21.36
N VAL A 8 14.79 2.45 -21.54
CA VAL A 8 15.70 2.96 -20.50
C VAL A 8 14.98 3.35 -19.21
N ARG A 9 13.73 3.80 -19.29
CA ARG A 9 12.90 4.18 -18.13
C ARG A 9 12.71 3.04 -17.14
N HIS A 10 12.64 1.79 -17.58
CA HIS A 10 12.52 0.63 -16.69
C HIS A 10 13.81 0.38 -15.91
N MET A 11 14.96 0.50 -16.59
CA MET A 11 16.27 0.33 -15.96
C MET A 11 16.57 1.45 -14.98
N MET A 12 16.20 2.69 -15.31
CA MET A 12 16.34 3.83 -14.40
C MET A 12 15.51 3.63 -13.13
N LEU A 13 14.22 3.28 -13.27
CA LEU A 13 13.36 3.04 -12.11
C LEU A 13 13.86 1.89 -11.24
N LEU A 14 14.39 0.83 -11.85
CA LEU A 14 14.98 -0.29 -11.12
C LEU A 14 16.23 0.14 -10.34
N ALA A 15 17.12 0.91 -10.98
CA ALA A 15 18.32 1.43 -10.33
C ALA A 15 17.96 2.32 -9.13
N ASP A 16 17.05 3.27 -9.32
CA ASP A 16 16.58 4.16 -8.25
C ASP A 16 15.98 3.37 -7.08
N LEU A 17 15.15 2.36 -7.36
CA LEU A 17 14.55 1.50 -6.34
C LEU A 17 15.60 0.67 -5.58
N MET A 18 16.70 0.29 -6.23
CA MET A 18 17.80 -0.44 -5.57
C MET A 18 18.68 0.46 -4.71
N THR A 19 18.74 1.77 -4.96
CA THR A 19 19.71 2.69 -4.32
C THR A 19 19.09 3.79 -3.45
N TYR A 20 17.77 3.94 -3.39
CA TYR A 20 17.13 5.08 -2.70
C TYR A 20 17.43 5.18 -1.19
N LYS A 21 17.81 4.08 -0.51
CA LYS A 21 18.18 4.09 0.91
C LYS A 21 19.63 4.48 1.17
N GLY A 22 20.43 4.78 0.14
CA GLY A 22 21.85 5.11 0.25
C GLY A 22 22.80 3.91 0.14
N ASP A 23 22.27 2.69 0.25
CA ASP A 23 22.98 1.44 -0.01
C ASP A 23 22.38 0.74 -1.24
N VAL A 24 23.19 -0.06 -1.93
CA VAL A 24 22.71 -0.92 -3.03
C VAL A 24 22.02 -2.16 -2.44
N LEU A 25 20.69 -2.15 -2.47
CA LEU A 25 19.85 -3.24 -1.99
C LEU A 25 19.38 -4.11 -3.17
N GLY A 26 19.74 -5.39 -3.17
CA GLY A 26 19.30 -6.35 -4.20
C GLY A 26 17.84 -6.76 -4.08
N MET A 27 17.22 -7.20 -5.18
CA MET A 27 15.85 -7.76 -5.21
C MET A 27 15.80 -9.20 -4.68
N THR A 28 16.17 -9.37 -3.41
CA THR A 28 16.17 -10.64 -2.69
C THR A 28 15.44 -10.49 -1.36
N ARG A 29 15.11 -11.59 -0.67
CA ARG A 29 14.44 -11.54 0.65
C ARG A 29 15.13 -10.59 1.65
N PHE A 30 16.46 -10.54 1.64
CA PHE A 30 17.24 -9.71 2.55
C PHE A 30 17.21 -8.23 2.17
N GLY A 31 17.16 -7.93 0.87
CA GLY A 31 17.05 -6.55 0.38
C GLY A 31 15.64 -6.00 0.54
N ILE A 32 14.61 -6.77 0.18
CA ILE A 32 13.20 -6.36 0.31
C ILE A 32 12.83 -6.12 1.78
N GLN A 33 13.32 -6.96 2.70
CA GLN A 33 13.15 -6.77 4.14
C GLN A 33 13.74 -5.46 4.66
N LYS A 34 14.79 -4.94 4.01
CA LYS A 34 15.36 -3.62 4.34
C LYS A 34 14.63 -2.48 3.64
N MET A 35 13.94 -2.74 2.53
CA MET A 35 13.24 -1.72 1.75
C MET A 35 11.84 -1.40 2.31
N LYS A 36 11.07 -2.42 2.69
CA LYS A 36 9.66 -2.27 3.07
C LYS A 36 9.41 -2.75 4.50
N ASP A 37 8.48 -2.10 5.18
CA ASP A 37 8.20 -2.33 6.60
C ASP A 37 6.90 -3.12 6.88
N SER A 38 6.04 -3.32 5.86
CA SER A 38 4.79 -4.10 6.02
C SER A 38 5.08 -5.58 6.31
N VAL A 39 4.55 -6.08 7.42
CA VAL A 39 4.74 -7.46 7.86
C VAL A 39 4.03 -8.43 6.91
N LEU A 40 2.81 -8.11 6.49
CA LEU A 40 2.02 -8.98 5.62
C LEU A 40 2.65 -9.08 4.22
N MET A 41 3.18 -7.97 3.71
CA MET A 41 3.91 -7.97 2.45
C MET A 41 5.19 -8.81 2.56
N LEU A 42 5.97 -8.68 3.65
CA LEU A 42 7.18 -9.47 3.86
C LEU A 42 6.88 -10.97 4.01
N ALA A 43 5.84 -11.29 4.80
CA ALA A 43 5.42 -12.67 5.04
C ALA A 43 4.90 -13.36 3.76
N SER A 44 4.40 -12.59 2.79
CA SER A 44 3.93 -13.11 1.49
C SER A 44 5.05 -13.39 0.49
N PHE A 45 6.25 -12.85 0.72
CA PHE A 45 7.40 -13.08 -0.17
C PHE A 45 8.14 -14.37 0.20
N GLU A 46 8.76 -14.41 1.38
CA GLU A 46 9.48 -15.57 1.91
C GLU A 46 9.42 -15.55 3.45
N LYS A 47 9.72 -16.68 4.12
CA LYS A 47 9.82 -16.79 5.59
C LYS A 47 8.57 -16.31 6.35
N THR A 48 7.39 -16.73 5.89
CA THR A 48 6.09 -16.34 6.44
C THR A 48 5.99 -16.51 7.96
N SER A 49 6.37 -17.68 8.49
CA SER A 49 6.32 -17.97 9.93
C SER A 49 7.18 -17.00 10.73
N ASP A 50 8.43 -16.79 10.32
CA ASP A 50 9.39 -15.97 11.05
C ASP A 50 8.91 -14.52 11.11
N HIS A 51 8.36 -13.98 10.01
CA HIS A 51 7.83 -12.62 9.99
C HIS A 51 6.61 -12.46 10.89
N LEU A 52 5.68 -13.43 10.88
CA LEU A 52 4.47 -13.37 11.73
C LEU A 52 4.79 -13.55 13.22
N PHE A 53 5.67 -14.49 13.58
CA PHE A 53 6.09 -14.68 14.97
C PHE A 53 6.86 -13.47 15.51
N ASN A 54 7.81 -12.93 14.74
CA ASN A 54 8.55 -11.75 15.18
C ASN A 54 7.63 -10.52 15.28
N ALA A 55 6.62 -10.40 14.41
CA ALA A 55 5.66 -9.31 14.47
C ALA A 55 4.73 -9.44 15.69
N SER A 56 4.27 -10.65 16.02
CA SER A 56 3.40 -10.88 17.16
C SER A 56 4.12 -10.62 18.49
N VAL A 57 5.37 -11.09 18.63
CA VAL A 57 6.19 -10.86 19.83
C VAL A 57 6.50 -9.37 20.02
N ASN A 58 6.78 -8.64 18.93
CA ASN A 58 7.08 -7.20 19.00
C ASN A 58 5.83 -6.31 18.96
N GLY A 59 4.62 -6.87 18.85
CA GLY A 59 3.38 -6.10 18.73
C GLY A 59 3.33 -5.14 17.54
N ARG A 60 3.90 -5.54 16.38
CA ARG A 60 3.92 -4.67 15.19
C ARG A 60 2.53 -4.49 14.61
N VAL A 61 2.18 -3.25 14.26
CA VAL A 61 0.92 -2.90 13.60
C VAL A 61 1.19 -2.58 12.13
N ASP A 62 0.49 -3.27 11.24
CA ASP A 62 0.56 -3.02 9.80
C ASP A 62 -0.55 -2.04 9.38
N LYS A 63 -0.22 -1.03 8.56
CA LYS A 63 -1.15 0.03 8.15
C LYS A 63 -2.01 -0.36 6.94
N ILE A 64 -1.72 -1.49 6.29
CA ILE A 64 -2.50 -1.98 5.14
C ILE A 64 -2.57 -0.95 3.99
N GLU A 65 -1.45 -0.29 3.71
CA GLU A 65 -1.37 0.76 2.67
C GLU A 65 -0.80 0.23 1.34
N GLY A 66 -0.02 -0.83 1.37
CA GLY A 66 0.56 -1.44 0.18
C GLY A 66 -0.39 -2.41 -0.53
N VAL A 67 0.04 -2.80 -1.73
CA VAL A 67 -0.76 -3.59 -2.66
C VAL A 67 -1.02 -5.01 -2.14
N SER A 68 0.02 -5.69 -1.64
CA SER A 68 -0.07 -7.09 -1.22
C SER A 68 -1.01 -7.26 -0.03
N GLU A 69 -0.85 -6.43 0.99
CA GLU A 69 -1.65 -6.44 2.19
C GLU A 69 -3.10 -5.98 1.95
N SER A 70 -3.32 -5.04 1.02
CA SER A 70 -4.68 -4.68 0.57
C SER A 70 -5.40 -5.87 -0.07
N ILE A 71 -4.70 -6.62 -0.93
CA ILE A 71 -5.25 -7.80 -1.60
C ILE A 71 -5.60 -8.90 -0.59
N ILE A 72 -4.70 -9.17 0.38
CA ILE A 72 -4.93 -10.16 1.43
C ILE A 72 -6.19 -9.82 2.25
N MET A 73 -6.38 -8.54 2.55
CA MET A 73 -7.53 -8.06 3.33
C MET A 73 -8.82 -7.89 2.51
N GLY A 74 -8.75 -8.06 1.18
CA GLY A 74 -9.89 -7.87 0.29
C GLY A 74 -10.36 -6.42 0.17
N ILE A 75 -9.50 -5.44 0.47
CA ILE A 75 -9.80 -4.01 0.33
C ILE A 75 -9.22 -3.45 -0.98
N PRO A 76 -9.85 -2.42 -1.59
CA PRO A 76 -9.31 -1.81 -2.80
C PRO A 76 -7.98 -1.09 -2.53
N MET A 77 -6.95 -1.43 -3.30
CA MET A 77 -5.62 -0.83 -3.21
C MET A 77 -5.62 0.65 -3.64
N GLN A 78 -4.78 1.47 -3.01
CA GLN A 78 -4.70 2.93 -3.24
C GLN A 78 -3.83 3.32 -4.45
N ILE A 79 -3.76 2.47 -5.48
CA ILE A 79 -3.04 2.73 -6.73
C ILE A 79 -3.98 2.50 -7.93
N GLY A 80 -3.71 3.19 -9.04
CA GLY A 80 -4.54 3.08 -10.24
C GLY A 80 -5.94 3.67 -10.00
N THR A 81 -6.98 2.87 -10.21
CA THR A 81 -8.38 3.29 -10.06
C THR A 81 -8.77 3.60 -8.61
N GLY A 82 -8.13 2.94 -7.64
CA GLY A 82 -8.41 3.16 -6.22
C GLY A 82 -7.77 4.43 -5.64
N MET A 83 -6.93 5.13 -6.40
CA MET A 83 -6.27 6.37 -5.97
C MET A 83 -7.25 7.56 -5.88
N LEU A 84 -8.38 7.50 -6.60
CA LEU A 84 -9.35 8.57 -6.69
C LEU A 84 -10.65 8.17 -5.99
N LYS A 85 -11.24 9.09 -5.22
CA LYS A 85 -12.59 8.92 -4.66
C LYS A 85 -13.60 9.71 -5.48
N VAL A 86 -14.71 9.08 -5.81
CA VAL A 86 -15.81 9.73 -6.55
C VAL A 86 -16.73 10.39 -5.54
N MET A 87 -16.98 11.68 -5.73
CA MET A 87 -17.99 12.41 -4.98
C MET A 87 -19.22 12.58 -5.87
N GLN A 88 -20.39 12.22 -5.37
CA GLN A 88 -21.64 12.47 -6.09
C GLN A 88 -21.94 13.97 -6.08
N ARG A 89 -22.19 14.54 -7.26
CA ARG A 89 -22.64 15.93 -7.39
C ARG A 89 -24.12 16.02 -7.02
N VAL A 90 -24.42 16.14 -5.73
CA VAL A 90 -25.76 16.40 -5.20
C VAL A 90 -25.88 17.92 -4.96
N PRO A 91 -26.98 18.58 -5.32
CA PRO A 91 -27.23 19.96 -4.89
C PRO A 91 -27.19 20.02 -3.35
N PRO A 92 -26.78 21.15 -2.75
CA PRO A 92 -26.78 21.30 -1.30
C PRO A 92 -28.17 20.94 -0.77
N VAL A 93 -28.24 19.93 0.11
CA VAL A 93 -29.48 19.60 0.79
C VAL A 93 -29.73 20.72 1.78
N GLU A 94 -30.76 21.53 1.55
CA GLU A 94 -31.27 22.45 2.55
C GLU A 94 -31.83 21.63 3.71
N LEU A 95 -30.99 21.34 4.69
CA LEU A 95 -31.43 20.80 5.98
C LEU A 95 -32.26 21.88 6.66
N HIS A 96 -33.57 21.85 6.45
CA HIS A 96 -34.49 22.50 7.35
C HIS A 96 -34.38 21.76 8.68
N CYS A 97 -33.45 22.20 9.54
CA CYS A 97 -33.58 22.00 10.97
C CYS A 97 -34.86 22.72 11.37
N GLY A 98 -36.00 22.05 11.22
CA GLY A 98 -37.23 22.45 11.85
C GLY A 98 -36.95 22.53 13.33
N SER A 99 -36.98 23.74 13.89
CA SER A 99 -37.29 23.89 15.30
C SER A 99 -38.64 23.21 15.50
N ASP A 100 -38.65 22.07 16.19
CA ASP A 100 -39.88 21.52 16.72
C ASP A 100 -40.62 22.66 17.43
N PRO A 101 -41.87 23.00 17.05
CA PRO A 101 -42.64 23.95 17.83
C PRO A 101 -42.96 23.27 19.16
N ILE A 102 -42.10 23.51 20.15
CA ILE A 102 -42.49 23.41 21.55
C ILE A 102 -43.60 24.44 21.73
N LEU A 103 -44.78 23.96 22.13
CA LEU A 103 -46.02 24.66 22.50
C LEU A 103 -47.21 24.43 21.54
N SER A 104 -47.97 23.37 21.79
CA SER A 104 -49.31 23.53 22.40
C SER A 104 -49.76 22.27 23.13
#